data_AF-A0A2X2BRU0-F1
#
_entry.id   AF-A0A2X2BRU0-F1
#
_cell.length_a   1.000
_cell.length_b   1.000
_cell.length_c   1.000
_cell.angle_alpha   90.00
_cell.angle_beta   90.00
_cell.angle_gamma   90.00
#
_symmetry.space_group_name_H-M   'P 1'
#
loop_
_entity.id
_entity.type
_entity.pdbx_description
1 polymer ?
#
loop_
_entity_poly.entity_id
_entity_poly.type
_entity_poly.pdbx_seq_one_letter_code
_entity_poly.pdbx_strand_id
1 'polypeptide(L)'
;MNSLGVIETRGLTAAIQAADAACKAASVEIIGYRKIGSGLVSVCFQGEISAVKTAVEHGVDVVSQKELVIGSLVIARPEPSVITKLLTIKGKKKSAVISEETQQNAFKTLAENRVETVIKLESGDSDATKEVADRLAQNSAPETKAMTADKAPSSKKESKPESRKGKK
;
A
#
# COMPACT_ATOMS: atom_id res chain seq x y z
N MET A 1 -5.11 12.92 -31.80
CA MET A 1 -5.96 11.84 -31.26
C MET A 1 -5.10 11.07 -30.29
N ASN A 2 -5.48 11.01 -29.02
CA ASN A 2 -4.54 10.66 -27.95
C ASN A 2 -4.46 9.14 -27.78
N SER A 3 -3.25 8.64 -27.53
CA SER A 3 -2.99 7.25 -27.17
C SER A 3 -3.36 6.97 -25.72
N LEU A 4 -3.57 5.70 -25.38
CA LEU A 4 -3.87 5.25 -24.02
C LEU A 4 -2.71 4.42 -23.48
N GLY A 5 -2.22 4.77 -22.29
CA GLY A 5 -1.30 3.96 -21.51
C GLY A 5 -1.99 3.43 -20.26
N VAL A 6 -1.69 2.20 -19.87
CA VAL A 6 -2.19 1.59 -18.63
C VAL A 6 -1.04 0.89 -17.90
N ILE A 7 -0.93 1.12 -16.60
CA ILE A 7 -0.04 0.37 -15.71
C ILE A 7 -0.92 -0.25 -14.62
N GLU A 8 -0.86 -1.57 -14.46
CA GLU A 8 -1.55 -2.30 -13.40
C GLU A 8 -0.57 -2.80 -12.35
N THR A 9 -0.86 -2.48 -11.10
CA THR A 9 -0.06 -2.88 -9.95
C THR A 9 -0.92 -3.57 -8.89
N ARG A 10 -0.26 -4.35 -8.03
CA ARG A 10 -0.78 -4.81 -6.76
C ARG A 10 -0.42 -3.77 -5.69
N GLY A 11 -1.44 -3.16 -5.10
CA GLY A 11 -1.35 -2.11 -4.11
C GLY A 11 -1.42 -0.71 -4.73
N LEU A 12 -2.02 0.22 -3.98
CA LEU A 12 -2.16 1.62 -4.39
C LEU A 12 -0.82 2.38 -4.32
N THR A 13 0.06 2.05 -3.39
CA THR A 13 1.36 2.71 -3.24
C THR A 13 2.23 2.53 -4.47
N ALA A 14 2.31 1.30 -5.01
CA ALA A 14 3.03 1.01 -6.25
C ALA A 14 2.42 1.74 -7.45
N ALA A 15 1.09 1.82 -7.55
CA ALA A 15 0.39 2.58 -8.58
C ALA A 15 0.74 4.08 -8.53
N ILE A 16 0.78 4.67 -7.33
CA ILE A 16 1.14 6.10 -7.15
C ILE A 16 2.60 6.33 -7.55
N GLN A 17 3.52 5.45 -7.14
CA GLN A 17 4.93 5.53 -7.50
C GLN A 17 5.12 5.45 -9.02
N ALA A 18 4.45 4.49 -9.69
CA ALA A 18 4.49 4.37 -11.13
C ALA A 18 3.90 5.60 -11.83
N ALA A 19 2.80 6.16 -11.32
CA ALA A 19 2.15 7.33 -11.89
C ALA A 19 3.01 8.60 -11.80
N ASP A 20 3.65 8.84 -10.65
CA ASP A 20 4.57 9.95 -10.45
C ASP A 20 5.78 9.85 -11.40
N ALA A 21 6.39 8.67 -11.50
CA ALA A 21 7.49 8.41 -12.43
C ALA A 21 7.08 8.61 -13.89
N ALA A 22 5.91 8.09 -14.29
CA ALA A 22 5.39 8.20 -15.64
C ALA A 22 5.19 9.67 -16.07
N CYS A 23 4.57 10.50 -15.21
CA CYS A 23 4.32 11.92 -15.49
C CYS A 23 5.60 12.76 -15.51
N LYS A 24 6.65 12.34 -14.78
CA LYS A 24 7.97 12.99 -14.81
C LYS A 24 8.78 12.60 -16.05
N ALA A 25 8.58 11.40 -16.58
CA ALA A 25 9.33 10.88 -17.72
C ALA A 25 8.89 11.48 -19.06
N ALA A 26 7.60 11.78 -19.23
CA ALA A 26 7.07 12.33 -20.47
C ALA A 26 5.81 13.18 -20.25
N SER A 27 5.45 13.98 -21.26
CA SER A 27 4.23 14.78 -21.23
C SER A 27 2.99 13.89 -21.46
N VAL A 28 2.43 13.39 -20.37
CA VAL A 28 1.19 12.59 -20.33
C VAL A 28 0.26 13.09 -19.24
N GLU A 29 -1.04 12.90 -19.42
CA GLU A 29 -2.07 13.25 -18.45
C GLU A 29 -2.63 11.97 -17.80
N ILE A 30 -2.78 11.97 -16.48
CA ILE A 30 -3.49 10.90 -15.77
C ILE A 30 -4.99 11.12 -15.92
N ILE A 31 -5.64 10.28 -16.73
CA ILE A 31 -7.09 10.36 -16.92
C ILE A 31 -7.86 9.72 -15.76
N GLY A 32 -7.20 8.86 -14.99
CA GLY A 32 -7.76 8.29 -13.78
C GLY A 32 -7.10 6.98 -13.36
N TYR A 33 -7.60 6.43 -12.27
CA TYR A 33 -7.19 5.12 -11.77
C TYR A 33 -8.41 4.27 -11.43
N ARG A 34 -8.22 2.95 -11.43
CA ARG A 34 -9.27 1.97 -11.20
C ARG A 34 -8.82 0.92 -10.21
N LYS A 35 -9.75 0.52 -9.34
CA LYS A 35 -9.57 -0.60 -8.40
C LYS A 35 -10.59 -1.66 -8.78
N ILE A 36 -10.13 -2.84 -9.16
CA ILE A 36 -11.02 -3.96 -9.53
C ILE A 36 -11.24 -4.94 -8.37
N GLY A 37 -10.43 -4.85 -7.31
CA GLY A 37 -10.45 -5.76 -6.16
C GLY A 37 -9.12 -6.49 -5.99
N SER A 38 -8.98 -7.31 -4.94
CA SER A 38 -7.78 -8.13 -4.68
C SER A 38 -6.46 -7.35 -4.63
N GLY A 39 -6.54 -6.07 -4.28
CA GLY A 39 -5.40 -5.14 -4.27
C GLY A 39 -4.96 -4.68 -5.66
N LEU A 40 -5.64 -5.04 -6.75
CA LEU A 40 -5.28 -4.62 -8.10
C LEU A 40 -5.74 -3.18 -8.37
N VAL A 41 -4.79 -2.37 -8.84
CA VAL A 41 -4.98 -0.96 -9.16
C VAL A 41 -4.38 -0.69 -10.54
N SER A 42 -5.18 -0.15 -11.44
CA SER A 42 -4.74 0.25 -12.78
C SER A 42 -4.74 1.78 -12.90
N VAL A 43 -3.63 2.38 -13.31
CA VAL A 43 -3.52 3.82 -13.60
C VAL A 43 -3.49 4.00 -15.11
N CYS A 44 -4.24 4.99 -15.59
CA CYS A 44 -4.45 5.21 -17.01
C CYS A 44 -3.96 6.61 -17.42
N PHE A 45 -3.26 6.68 -18.55
CA PHE A 45 -2.59 7.87 -19.06
C PHE A 45 -3.06 8.18 -20.48
N GLN A 46 -3.08 9.46 -20.84
CA GLN A 46 -3.27 9.92 -22.22
C GLN A 46 -2.16 10.86 -22.67
N GLY A 47 -1.87 10.83 -23.96
CA GLY A 47 -0.90 11.72 -24.61
C GLY A 47 -0.59 11.27 -26.03
N GLU A 48 0.49 11.80 -26.59
CA GLU A 48 1.07 11.33 -27.84
C GLU A 48 1.67 9.93 -27.68
N ILE A 49 1.70 9.13 -28.76
CA ILE A 49 2.13 7.71 -28.69
C ILE A 49 3.55 7.54 -28.12
N SER A 50 4.48 8.41 -28.51
CA SER A 50 5.86 8.38 -28.01
C SER A 50 5.90 8.72 -26.52
N ALA A 51 5.20 9.76 -26.09
CA ALA A 51 5.13 10.18 -24.69
C ALA A 51 4.52 9.08 -23.81
N VAL A 52 3.41 8.47 -24.25
CA VAL A 52 2.75 7.38 -23.52
C VAL A 52 3.65 6.16 -23.40
N LYS A 53 4.37 5.78 -24.46
CA LYS A 53 5.31 4.65 -24.43
C LYS A 53 6.43 4.88 -23.41
N THR A 54 7.09 6.04 -23.48
CA THR A 54 8.16 6.41 -22.54
C THR A 54 7.66 6.47 -21.10
N ALA A 55 6.48 7.07 -20.88
CA ALA A 55 5.87 7.18 -19.55
C ALA A 55 5.58 5.80 -18.95
N VAL A 56 5.03 4.88 -19.73
CA VAL A 56 4.70 3.52 -19.27
C VAL A 56 5.96 2.71 -18.97
N GLU A 57 6.98 2.76 -19.83
CA GLU A 57 8.27 2.07 -19.61
C GLU A 57 8.96 2.57 -18.33
N HIS A 58 9.13 3.89 -18.19
CA HIS A 58 9.72 4.48 -16.97
C HIS A 58 8.87 4.24 -15.72
N GLY A 59 7.55 4.33 -15.84
CA GLY A 59 6.63 4.11 -14.72
C GLY A 59 6.73 2.70 -14.14
N VAL A 60 6.92 1.69 -15.00
CA VAL A 60 7.14 0.30 -14.59
C VAL A 60 8.50 0.10 -13.95
N ASP A 61 9.55 0.74 -14.50
CA ASP A 61 10.93 0.53 -14.04
C ASP A 61 11.23 1.14 -12.67
N VAL A 62 10.56 2.23 -12.29
CA VAL A 62 10.78 2.92 -11.00
C VAL A 62 10.16 2.18 -9.81
N VAL A 63 9.21 1.27 -10.03
CA VAL A 63 8.58 0.52 -8.94
C VAL A 63 9.60 -0.40 -8.28
N SER A 64 9.91 -0.14 -7.01
CA SER A 64 10.99 -0.81 -6.27
C SER A 64 10.83 -2.33 -6.21
N GLN A 65 9.58 -2.80 -6.06
CA GLN A 65 9.23 -4.21 -6.06
C GLN A 65 8.57 -4.55 -7.39
N LYS A 66 9.35 -5.00 -8.38
CA LYS A 66 8.83 -5.31 -9.73
C LYS A 66 7.71 -6.35 -9.74
N GLU A 67 7.67 -7.26 -8.75
CA GLU A 67 6.60 -8.24 -8.56
C GLU A 67 5.22 -7.62 -8.27
N LEU A 68 5.19 -6.36 -7.82
CA LEU A 68 3.94 -5.62 -7.66
C LEU A 68 3.38 -5.16 -8.99
N VAL A 69 4.18 -5.04 -10.05
CA VAL A 69 3.67 -4.70 -11.38
C VAL A 69 3.07 -5.96 -12.00
N ILE A 70 1.78 -5.92 -12.27
CA ILE A 70 1.04 -7.05 -12.85
C ILE A 70 1.10 -7.00 -14.37
N GLY A 71 1.05 -5.79 -14.94
CA GLY A 71 1.17 -5.62 -16.38
C GLY A 71 1.15 -4.16 -16.79
N SER A 72 1.52 -3.92 -18.04
CA SER A 72 1.44 -2.62 -18.70
C SER A 72 0.96 -2.78 -20.14
N LEU A 73 0.27 -1.76 -20.65
CA LEU A 73 -0.32 -1.75 -21.98
C LEU A 73 -0.26 -0.36 -22.60
N VAL A 74 0.08 -0.30 -23.89
CA VAL A 74 0.01 0.92 -24.68
C VAL A 74 -0.85 0.66 -25.91
N ILE A 75 -1.85 1.51 -26.12
CA ILE A 75 -2.76 1.47 -27.27
C ILE A 75 -2.61 2.78 -28.03
N ALA A 76 -2.05 2.71 -29.24
CA ALA A 76 -1.77 3.92 -30.03
C ALA A 76 -3.04 4.66 -30.45
N ARG A 77 -4.09 3.92 -30.80
CA ARG A 77 -5.35 4.47 -31.32
C ARG A 77 -6.55 3.80 -30.63
N PRO A 78 -6.81 4.13 -29.35
CA PRO A 78 -7.96 3.59 -28.64
C PRO A 78 -9.26 4.09 -29.28
N GLU A 79 -10.29 3.25 -29.24
CA GLU A 79 -11.63 3.65 -29.65
C GLU A 79 -12.20 4.64 -28.59
N PRO A 80 -12.85 5.76 -29.01
CA PRO A 80 -13.30 6.79 -28.07
C PRO A 80 -14.28 6.32 -26.99
N SER A 81 -15.19 5.38 -27.29
CA SER A 81 -16.11 4.79 -26.31
C SER A 81 -15.35 4.07 -25.19
N VAL A 82 -14.23 3.41 -25.50
CA VAL A 82 -13.39 2.76 -24.48
C VAL A 82 -12.87 3.78 -23.47
N ILE A 83 -12.34 4.91 -23.92
CA ILE A 83 -11.86 5.99 -23.04
C ILE A 83 -12.99 6.51 -22.15
N THR A 84 -14.13 6.87 -22.75
CA THR A 84 -15.28 7.42 -22.03
C THR A 84 -15.81 6.45 -20.98
N LYS A 85 -15.89 5.16 -21.33
CA LYS A 85 -16.32 4.11 -20.39
C LYS A 85 -15.29 3.91 -19.29
N LEU A 86 -14.00 3.87 -19.62
CA LEU A 86 -12.93 3.75 -18.64
C LEU A 86 -13.06 4.84 -17.56
N LEU A 87 -13.44 6.07 -17.93
CA LEU A 87 -13.70 7.20 -17.02
C LEU A 87 -15.01 7.11 -16.22
N THR A 88 -16.01 6.40 -16.75
CA THR A 88 -17.38 6.41 -16.19
C THR A 88 -17.75 5.11 -15.47
N ILE A 89 -17.02 4.00 -15.67
CA ILE A 89 -17.26 2.72 -14.99
C ILE A 89 -17.05 2.92 -13.48
N LYS A 90 -18.16 3.14 -12.77
CA LYS A 90 -18.24 3.05 -11.31
C LYS A 90 -18.18 1.57 -10.96
N GLY A 91 -17.17 1.16 -10.19
CA GLY A 91 -17.18 -0.14 -9.54
C GLY A 91 -18.47 -0.26 -8.72
N LYS A 92 -19.18 -1.40 -8.83
CA LYS A 92 -20.35 -1.66 -7.98
C LYS A 92 -19.85 -1.61 -6.52
N LYS A 93 -20.20 -0.56 -5.77
CA LYS A 93 -19.95 -0.55 -4.33
C LYS A 93 -20.77 -1.69 -3.73
N LYS A 94 -20.13 -2.72 -3.16
CA LYS A 94 -20.75 -3.41 -2.02
C LYS A 94 -20.66 -2.41 -0.87
N SER A 95 -21.72 -1.62 -0.71
CA SER A 95 -21.76 -0.56 0.27
C SER A 95 -21.87 -1.16 1.67
N ALA A 96 -20.75 -1.23 2.40
CA ALA A 96 -20.83 -1.05 3.84
C ALA A 96 -20.99 0.46 4.05
N VAL A 97 -22.22 0.89 4.29
CA VAL A 97 -22.55 2.28 4.61
C VAL A 97 -21.92 2.59 5.96
N ILE A 98 -20.96 3.51 6.01
CA ILE A 98 -20.61 4.21 7.24
C ILE A 98 -21.05 5.65 7.00
N SER A 99 -22.02 6.10 7.78
CA SER A 99 -22.57 7.44 7.74
C SER A 99 -21.51 8.47 8.15
N GLU A 100 -21.57 9.62 7.50
CA GLU A 100 -20.66 10.77 7.69
C GLU A 100 -20.59 11.25 9.16
N GLU A 101 -21.61 10.96 9.97
CA GLU A 101 -21.65 11.23 11.41
C GLU A 101 -20.53 10.55 12.20
N THR A 102 -20.07 9.36 11.80
CA THR A 102 -19.02 8.65 12.53
C THR A 102 -17.65 9.31 12.33
N GLN A 103 -17.42 9.91 11.16
CA GLN A 103 -16.15 10.59 10.84
C GLN A 103 -16.05 11.94 11.57
N GLN A 104 -17.16 12.67 11.64
CA GLN A 104 -17.19 13.95 12.35
C GLN A 104 -16.99 13.76 13.87
N ASN A 105 -17.60 12.71 14.44
CA ASN A 105 -17.45 12.39 15.85
C ASN A 105 -16.02 11.93 16.19
N ALA A 106 -15.40 11.11 15.35
CA ALA A 106 -14.02 10.67 15.58
C ALA A 106 -13.01 11.83 15.59
N PHE A 107 -13.17 12.81 14.70
CA PHE A 107 -12.30 14.00 14.67
C PHE A 107 -12.55 14.94 15.85
N LYS A 108 -13.81 15.09 16.29
CA LYS A 108 -14.16 15.95 17.43
C LYS A 108 -13.62 15.39 18.75
N THR A 109 -13.74 14.09 18.98
CA THR A 109 -13.21 13.42 20.18
C THR A 109 -11.68 13.49 20.25
N LEU A 110 -10.97 13.42 19.12
CA LEU A 110 -9.51 13.57 19.11
C LEU A 110 -9.05 15.02 19.39
N ALA A 111 -9.83 16.02 18.99
CA ALA A 111 -9.52 17.42 19.25
C ALA A 111 -9.75 17.78 20.72
N GLU A 112 -10.86 17.32 21.31
CA GLU A 112 -11.21 17.57 22.71
C GLU A 112 -10.21 16.90 23.68
N ASN A 113 -9.80 15.66 23.41
CA ASN A 113 -8.78 14.97 24.22
C ASN A 113 -7.39 15.64 24.15
N ARG A 114 -7.02 16.28 23.03
CA ARG A 114 -5.74 17.01 22.92
C ARG A 114 -5.75 18.29 23.75
N VAL A 115 -6.88 18.97 23.84
CA VAL A 115 -7.02 20.19 24.65
C VAL A 115 -6.90 19.87 26.14
N GLU A 116 -7.51 18.78 26.60
CA GLU A 116 -7.39 18.33 28.00
C GLU A 116 -5.97 17.92 28.40
N THR A 117 -5.21 17.34 27.46
CA THR A 117 -3.82 16.92 27.70
C THR A 117 -2.86 18.11 27.77
N VAL A 118 -3.13 19.17 26.99
CA VAL A 118 -2.29 20.39 26.97
C VAL A 118 -2.57 21.28 28.18
N ILE A 119 -3.83 21.44 28.60
CA ILE A 119 -4.19 22.27 29.76
C ILE A 119 -3.58 21.70 31.05
N LYS A 120 -3.44 20.37 31.16
CA LYS A 120 -2.87 19.71 32.35
C LYS A 120 -1.35 19.85 32.47
N LEU A 121 -0.66 20.30 31.43
CA LEU A 121 0.79 20.49 31.41
C LEU A 121 1.23 21.92 31.78
N GLU A 122 0.33 22.92 31.71
CA GLU A 122 0.67 24.33 31.95
C GLU A 122 0.37 24.81 33.39
N SER A 123 -0.43 24.08 34.17
CA SER A 123 -0.61 24.35 35.60
C SER A 123 0.39 23.52 36.42
N GLY A 124 1.52 24.12 36.76
CA GLY A 124 2.63 23.49 37.50
C GLY A 124 2.31 23.16 38.96
N ASP A 125 1.65 22.02 39.19
CA ASP A 125 1.65 21.35 40.50
C ASP A 125 2.64 20.17 40.49
N SER A 126 3.61 20.23 41.39
CA SER A 126 4.87 19.48 41.42
C SER A 126 4.79 18.02 41.89
N ASP A 127 3.62 17.36 41.84
CA ASP A 127 3.44 16.02 42.42
C ASP A 127 3.16 14.90 41.38
N ALA A 128 2.98 15.25 40.10
CA ALA A 128 2.68 14.28 39.04
C ALA A 128 3.91 13.72 38.27
N THR A 129 5.14 14.09 38.67
CA THR A 129 6.36 13.66 37.97
C THR A 129 6.76 12.20 38.22
N LYS A 130 6.12 11.51 39.17
CA LYS A 130 6.37 10.08 39.42
C LYS A 130 5.45 9.14 38.64
N GLU A 131 4.19 9.50 38.38
CA GLU A 131 3.23 8.55 37.79
C GLU A 131 3.34 8.43 36.26
N VAL A 132 3.89 9.46 35.57
CA VAL A 132 4.03 9.45 34.10
C VAL A 132 5.32 8.74 33.66
N ALA A 133 6.36 8.75 34.50
CA ALA A 133 7.60 8.01 34.23
C ALA A 133 7.38 6.48 34.25
N ASP A 134 6.53 5.99 35.15
CA ASP A 134 6.22 4.56 35.27
C ASP A 134 5.36 4.01 34.12
N ARG A 135 4.57 4.87 33.45
CA ARG A 135 3.72 4.43 32.32
C ARG A 135 4.47 4.40 30.98
N LEU A 136 5.51 5.21 30.79
CA LEU A 136 6.35 5.15 29.58
C LEU A 136 7.28 3.93 29.54
N ALA A 137 7.60 3.33 30.69
CA ALA A 137 8.38 2.09 30.76
C ALA A 137 7.60 0.84 30.31
N GLN A 138 6.27 0.89 30.23
CA GLN A 138 5.41 -0.26 29.89
C GLN A 138 5.07 -0.39 28.40
N ASN A 139 5.52 0.53 27.52
CA ASN A 139 5.16 0.46 26.09
C ASN A 139 6.35 0.39 25.12
N SER A 140 7.56 0.15 25.64
CA SER A 140 8.74 -0.22 24.84
C SER A 140 8.78 -1.74 24.60
N ALA A 141 7.98 -2.18 23.63
CA ALA A 141 8.13 -3.40 22.80
C ALA A 141 8.06 -4.79 23.52
N PRO A 142 8.13 -5.91 22.78
CA PRO A 142 7.07 -6.57 22.01
C PRO A 142 6.84 -8.02 22.48
N GLU A 143 5.61 -8.55 22.51
CA GLU A 143 5.43 -10.00 22.78
C GLU A 143 4.41 -10.67 21.86
N THR A 144 4.95 -11.27 20.80
CA THR A 144 4.48 -12.54 20.25
C THR A 144 4.45 -13.59 21.37
N LYS A 145 3.24 -14.01 21.78
CA LYS A 145 3.09 -15.15 22.69
C LYS A 145 3.39 -16.46 21.94
N ALA A 146 4.51 -17.06 22.30
CA ALA A 146 4.79 -18.48 22.14
C ALA A 146 3.89 -19.31 23.08
N MET A 147 3.48 -20.48 22.59
CA MET A 147 2.73 -21.50 23.31
C MET A 147 3.74 -22.57 23.77
N THR A 148 3.79 -22.85 25.08
CA THR A 148 4.69 -23.82 25.72
C THR A 148 4.03 -25.17 25.95
N ALA A 149 4.74 -26.26 25.63
CA ALA A 149 4.70 -27.61 26.22
C ALA A 149 5.81 -28.43 25.52
N ASP A 150 6.60 -29.34 26.07
CA ASP A 150 6.96 -29.81 27.41
C ASP A 150 8.24 -30.68 27.21
N LYS A 151 9.13 -30.73 28.21
CA LYS A 151 10.19 -31.72 28.52
C LYS A 151 11.20 -32.28 27.47
N ALA A 152 12.45 -31.83 27.65
CA ALA A 152 13.79 -32.47 27.63
C ALA A 152 13.95 -34.03 27.65
N PRO A 153 15.18 -34.61 27.57
CA PRO A 153 16.37 -34.31 26.74
C PRO A 153 17.07 -35.58 26.15
N SER A 154 18.11 -35.33 25.33
CA SER A 154 19.39 -36.08 25.26
C SER A 154 19.63 -37.17 24.19
N SER A 155 20.81 -36.99 23.56
CA SER A 155 21.81 -37.99 23.16
C SER A 155 22.03 -38.31 21.67
N LYS A 156 23.19 -37.83 21.18
CA LYS A 156 24.21 -38.49 20.34
C LYS A 156 23.75 -39.55 19.32
N LYS A 157 24.06 -39.33 18.03
CA LYS A 157 25.14 -40.06 17.32
C LYS A 157 25.36 -39.57 15.89
N GLU A 158 26.63 -39.60 15.51
CA GLU A 158 27.19 -39.46 14.16
C GLU A 158 26.59 -40.46 13.16
N SER A 159 26.56 -40.11 11.87
CA SER A 159 27.25 -40.87 10.82
C SER A 159 27.14 -40.20 9.45
N LYS A 160 28.22 -40.36 8.68
CA LYS A 160 28.61 -39.75 7.40
C LYS A 160 27.85 -40.37 6.19
N PRO A 161 28.08 -39.89 4.95
CA PRO A 161 27.16 -39.94 3.82
C PRO A 161 27.29 -41.21 2.98
N GLU A 162 26.27 -41.54 2.17
CA GLU A 162 26.45 -42.50 1.08
C GLU A 162 25.55 -42.25 -0.14
N SER A 163 26.21 -42.42 -1.29
CA SER A 163 25.79 -42.31 -2.69
C SER A 163 24.87 -43.42 -3.19
N ARG A 164 24.15 -43.18 -4.31
CA ARG A 164 24.05 -44.04 -5.53
C ARG A 164 23.05 -43.41 -6.52
N LYS A 165 23.46 -42.98 -7.73
CA LYS A 165 23.65 -43.74 -8.99
C LYS A 165 22.37 -44.37 -9.58
N GLY A 166 22.08 -44.03 -10.85
CA GLY A 166 21.40 -44.89 -11.84
C GLY A 166 20.08 -44.34 -12.38
N LYS A 167 20.04 -43.95 -13.66
CA LYS A 167 19.47 -44.73 -14.80
C LYS A 167 17.94 -44.86 -14.71
N LYS A 168 17.12 -44.41 -15.66
CA LYS A 168 17.17 -44.39 -17.13
C LYS A 168 16.25 -43.28 -17.63
#